data_AF-A0AAW9GQG5-F1
#
_entry.id   AF-A0AAW9GQG5-F1
#
_cell.length_a   1.000
_cell.length_b   1.000
_cell.length_c   1.000
_cell.angle_alpha   90.00
_cell.angle_beta   90.00
_cell.angle_gamma   90.00
#
_symmetry.space_group_name_H-M   'P 1'
#
loop_
_entity.id
_entity.type
_entity.pdbx_description
1 polymer ?
#
loop_
_entity_poly.entity_id
_entity_poly.type
_entity_poly.pdbx_seq_one_letter_code
_entity_poly.pdbx_strand_id
1 'polypeptide(L)'
;MKHRETHFREKQRREKMENIFNKPIRGESYFLCSSFKWKNIVFQQYNKIKQQELSIEQLISLLERKEISFGQNRTLIHYPIVAFLEHIATIFGESIHIN
;
A
#
# COMPACT_ATOMS: atom_id res chain seq x y z
N MET A 1 25.20 17.49 18.01
CA MET A 1 23.76 17.33 18.31
C MET A 1 22.93 17.01 17.06
N LYS A 2 22.99 17.79 15.97
CA LYS A 2 22.25 17.56 14.71
C LYS A 2 22.35 16.14 14.11
N HIS A 3 23.51 15.48 14.20
CA HIS A 3 23.72 14.16 13.64
C HIS A 3 22.91 13.05 14.36
N ARG A 4 22.72 13.14 15.68
CA ARG A 4 21.90 12.15 16.43
C ARG A 4 20.41 12.25 16.05
N GLU A 5 19.92 13.45 15.82
CA GLU A 5 18.52 13.68 15.43
C GLU A 5 18.22 13.15 14.01
N THR A 6 19.16 13.30 13.07
CA THR A 6 19.00 12.74 11.72
C THR A 6 19.00 11.23 11.75
N HIS A 7 19.95 10.60 12.45
CA HIS A 7 20.00 9.14 12.62
C HIS A 7 18.73 8.58 13.28
N PHE A 8 18.21 9.26 14.30
CA PHE A 8 16.97 8.86 14.97
C PHE A 8 15.74 8.93 14.05
N ARG A 9 15.60 10.02 13.29
CA ARG A 9 14.49 10.18 12.32
C ARG A 9 14.57 9.16 11.18
N GLU A 10 15.77 8.89 10.67
CA GLU A 10 15.98 7.87 9.63
C GLU A 10 15.62 6.46 10.11
N LYS A 11 16.00 6.13 11.36
CA LYS A 11 15.63 4.87 12.00
C LYS A 11 14.11 4.72 12.11
N GLN A 12 13.43 5.73 12.65
CA GLN A 12 11.96 5.73 12.76
C GLN A 12 11.27 5.60 11.41
N ARG A 13 11.79 6.29 10.38
CA ARG A 13 11.25 6.19 9.02
C ARG A 13 11.41 4.77 8.48
N ARG A 14 12.57 4.14 8.70
CA ARG A 14 12.83 2.76 8.27
C ARG A 14 11.90 1.77 8.96
N GLU A 15 11.78 1.86 10.28
CA GLU A 15 10.88 1.02 11.07
C GLU A 15 9.42 1.14 10.61
N LYS A 16 8.96 2.37 10.32
CA LYS A 16 7.63 2.58 9.72
C LYS A 16 7.48 1.89 8.37
N MET A 17 8.47 1.99 7.48
CA MET A 17 8.40 1.33 6.18
C MET A 17 8.39 -0.20 6.33
N GLU A 18 9.24 -0.74 7.20
CA GLU A 18 9.26 -2.18 7.49
C GLU A 18 7.90 -2.66 8.02
N ASN A 19 7.30 -1.91 8.96
CA ASN A 19 5.97 -2.24 9.49
C ASN A 19 4.87 -2.21 8.42
N ILE A 20 4.95 -1.30 7.45
CA ILE A 20 4.01 -1.23 6.33
C ILE A 20 4.16 -2.44 5.42
N PHE A 21 5.38 -2.69 4.92
CA PHE A 21 5.59 -3.68 3.85
C PHE A 21 5.65 -5.13 4.34
N ASN A 22 6.11 -5.37 5.57
CA ASN A 22 6.28 -6.72 6.12
C ASN A 22 4.97 -7.31 6.69
N LYS A 23 3.91 -6.51 6.83
CA LYS A 23 2.60 -7.03 7.27
C LYS A 23 2.04 -7.96 6.18
N PRO A 24 1.73 -9.23 6.50
CA PRO A 24 1.01 -10.10 5.58
C PRO A 24 -0.41 -9.58 5.37
N ILE A 25 -0.80 -9.42 4.10
CA ILE A 25 -2.15 -9.00 3.72
C ILE A 25 -2.91 -10.21 3.16
N ARG A 26 -4.14 -10.39 3.64
CA ARG A 26 -5.02 -11.45 3.13
C ARG A 26 -5.32 -11.19 1.66
N GLY A 27 -5.24 -12.22 0.82
CA GLY A 27 -5.40 -12.08 -0.63
C GLY A 27 -4.11 -11.69 -1.37
N GLU A 28 -2.96 -11.67 -0.71
CA GLU A 28 -1.65 -11.48 -1.39
C GLU A 28 -1.42 -12.49 -2.52
N SER A 29 -1.88 -13.73 -2.35
CA SER A 29 -1.79 -14.79 -3.37
C SER A 29 -2.64 -14.52 -4.61
N TYR A 30 -3.49 -13.50 -4.60
CA TYR A 30 -4.26 -13.10 -5.77
C TYR A 30 -3.40 -12.34 -6.79
N PHE A 31 -2.23 -11.86 -6.38
CA PHE A 31 -1.25 -11.26 -7.27
C PHE A 31 -0.25 -12.32 -7.72
N LEU A 32 0.02 -12.39 -9.03
CA LEU A 32 1.01 -13.30 -9.61
C LEU A 32 2.41 -12.67 -9.63
N CYS A 33 2.72 -11.85 -8.64
CA CYS A 33 4.01 -11.18 -8.49
C CYS A 33 4.41 -11.10 -7.01
N SER A 34 5.62 -10.61 -6.73
CA SER A 34 6.02 -10.38 -5.34
C SER A 34 5.09 -9.38 -4.65
N SER A 35 4.83 -9.60 -3.36
CA SER A 35 3.97 -8.73 -2.55
C SER A 35 4.48 -7.29 -2.54
N PHE A 36 5.80 -7.12 -2.48
CA PHE A 36 6.45 -5.82 -2.53
C PHE A 36 6.11 -5.03 -3.81
N LYS A 37 6.04 -5.69 -4.98
CA LYS A 37 5.83 -5.00 -6.27
C LYS A 37 4.49 -4.25 -6.29
N TRP A 38 3.40 -4.92 -5.95
CA TRP A 38 2.08 -4.29 -5.95
C TRP A 38 1.89 -3.35 -4.75
N LYS A 39 2.36 -3.74 -3.55
CA LYS A 39 2.29 -2.89 -2.35
C LYS A 39 2.99 -1.56 -2.57
N ASN A 40 4.13 -1.55 -3.24
CA ASN A 40 4.87 -0.31 -3.47
C ASN A 40 4.07 0.65 -4.36
N ILE A 41 3.40 0.14 -5.40
CA ILE A 41 2.55 0.96 -6.26
C ILE A 41 1.35 1.50 -5.48
N VAL A 42 0.67 0.64 -4.70
CA VAL A 42 -0.48 1.06 -3.86
C VAL A 42 -0.05 2.11 -2.85
N PHE A 43 1.07 1.91 -2.15
CA PHE A 43 1.63 2.86 -1.19
C PHE A 43 1.92 4.22 -1.83
N GLN A 44 2.51 4.25 -3.04
CA GLN A 44 2.76 5.48 -3.78
C GLN A 44 1.48 6.25 -4.12
N GLN A 45 0.32 5.57 -4.23
CA GLN A 45 -0.96 6.21 -4.52
C GLN A 45 -1.81 6.49 -3.27
N TYR A 46 -1.36 6.13 -2.06
CA TYR A 46 -2.14 6.24 -0.83
C TYR A 46 -2.74 7.64 -0.62
N ASN A 47 -1.95 8.70 -0.81
CA ASN A 47 -2.43 10.08 -0.65
C ASN A 47 -3.57 10.42 -1.63
N LYS A 48 -3.48 9.96 -2.88
CA LYS A 48 -4.52 10.20 -3.90
C LYS A 48 -5.80 9.43 -3.57
N ILE A 49 -5.68 8.19 -3.08
CA ILE A 49 -6.85 7.44 -2.58
C ILE A 49 -7.48 8.19 -1.40
N LYS A 50 -6.68 8.62 -0.43
CA LYS A 50 -7.15 9.36 0.76
C LYS A 50 -7.89 10.64 0.39
N GLN A 51 -7.38 11.37 -0.60
CA GLN A 51 -8.00 12.59 -1.13
C GLN A 51 -9.15 12.33 -2.11
N GLN A 52 -9.50 11.06 -2.35
CA GLN A 52 -10.52 10.64 -3.31
C GLN A 52 -10.25 11.09 -4.77
N GLU A 53 -8.98 11.38 -5.08
CA GLU A 53 -8.52 11.72 -6.44
C GLU A 53 -8.31 10.47 -7.31
N LEU A 54 -8.24 9.29 -6.68
CA LEU A 54 -8.07 8.01 -7.34
C LEU A 54 -9.00 7.00 -6.67
N SER A 55 -9.80 6.27 -7.46
CA SER A 55 -10.62 5.17 -6.95
C SER A 55 -9.85 3.84 -6.93
N ILE A 56 -10.37 2.84 -6.20
CA ILE A 56 -9.75 1.50 -6.18
C ILE A 56 -9.75 0.87 -7.58
N GLU A 57 -10.82 1.03 -8.36
CA GLU A 57 -10.88 0.55 -9.75
C GLU A 57 -9.81 1.19 -10.64
N GLN A 58 -9.59 2.50 -10.49
CA GLN A 58 -8.53 3.19 -11.22
C GLN A 58 -7.13 2.72 -10.78
N LEU A 59 -6.95 2.43 -9.49
CA LEU A 59 -5.73 1.85 -8.96
C LEU A 59 -5.48 0.43 -9.48
N ILE A 60 -6.51 -0.42 -9.57
CA ILE A 60 -6.41 -1.76 -10.19
C ILE A 60 -5.98 -1.62 -11.65
N SER A 61 -6.59 -0.69 -12.38
CA SER A 61 -6.23 -0.40 -13.77
C SER A 61 -4.79 0.11 -13.90
N LEU A 62 -4.31 0.90 -12.93
CA LEU A 62 -2.91 1.35 -12.87
C LEU A 62 -1.95 0.18 -12.62
N LEU A 63 -2.32 -0.77 -11.76
CA LEU A 63 -1.53 -1.96 -11.49
C LEU A 63 -1.37 -2.82 -12.75
N GLU A 64 -2.45 -3.04 -13.50
CA GLU A 64 -2.40 -3.77 -14.78
C GLU A 64 -1.49 -3.06 -15.79
N ARG A 65 -1.63 -1.74 -15.93
CA ARG A 65 -0.74 -0.91 -16.79
C ARG A 65 0.72 -0.96 -16.37
N LYS A 66 1.01 -1.29 -15.11
CA LYS A 66 2.35 -1.51 -14.57
C LYS A 66 2.77 -2.98 -14.58
N GLU A 67 2.11 -3.80 -15.40
CA GLU A 67 2.42 -5.21 -15.61
C GLU A 67 2.35 -6.02 -14.30
N ILE A 68 1.34 -5.71 -13.48
CA ILE A 68 0.94 -6.55 -12.36
C ILE A 68 -0.15 -7.50 -12.87
N SER A 69 0.15 -8.79 -12.86
CA SER A 69 -0.79 -9.84 -13.23
C SER A 69 -1.56 -10.33 -12.00
N PHE A 70 -2.84 -10.65 -12.21
CA PHE A 70 -3.72 -11.17 -11.17
C PHE A 70 -4.09 -12.63 -11.46
N GLY A 71 -4.15 -13.45 -10.42
CA GLY A 71 -4.63 -14.84 -10.48
C GLY A 71 -6.11 -14.94 -10.12
N GLN A 72 -6.77 -13.82 -9.85
CA GLN A 72 -8.19 -13.73 -9.49
C GLN A 72 -8.86 -12.61 -10.28
N ASN A 73 -10.20 -12.60 -10.29
CA ASN A 73 -10.96 -11.53 -10.94
C ASN A 73 -10.76 -10.17 -10.24
N ARG A 74 -11.00 -9.08 -10.96
CA ARG A 74 -10.82 -7.71 -10.45
C ARG A 74 -11.58 -7.44 -9.16
N THR A 75 -12.81 -7.91 -9.05
CA THR A 75 -13.65 -7.75 -7.85
C THR A 75 -12.98 -8.32 -6.60
N LEU A 76 -12.31 -9.46 -6.71
CA LEU A 76 -11.54 -10.06 -5.61
C LEU A 76 -10.23 -9.33 -5.34
N ILE A 77 -9.64 -8.67 -6.33
CA ILE A 77 -8.40 -7.87 -6.17
C ILE A 77 -8.63 -6.61 -5.34
N HIS A 78 -9.86 -6.10 -5.25
CA HIS A 78 -10.19 -5.01 -4.33
C HIS A 78 -9.80 -5.35 -2.89
N TYR A 79 -10.12 -6.57 -2.44
CA TYR A 79 -9.96 -6.97 -1.05
C TYR A 79 -8.53 -6.78 -0.50
N PRO A 80 -7.46 -7.34 -1.10
CA PRO A 80 -6.11 -7.14 -0.61
C PRO A 80 -5.63 -5.68 -0.75
N ILE A 81 -6.10 -4.92 -1.74
CA ILE A 81 -5.73 -3.50 -1.90
C ILE A 81 -6.33 -2.68 -0.75
N VAL A 82 -7.62 -2.85 -0.46
CA VAL A 82 -8.33 -2.19 0.63
C VAL A 82 -7.69 -2.53 1.97
N ALA A 83 -7.47 -3.82 2.25
CA ALA A 83 -6.83 -4.26 3.49
C ALA A 83 -5.42 -3.66 3.69
N PHE A 84 -4.67 -3.46 2.60
CA PHE A 84 -3.37 -2.82 2.68
C PHE A 84 -3.44 -1.30 2.90
N LEU A 85 -4.40 -0.61 2.27
CA LEU A 85 -4.65 0.82 2.49
C LEU A 85 -5.08 1.11 3.93
N GLU A 86 -5.95 0.28 4.51
CA GLU A 86 -6.35 0.36 5.92
C GLU A 86 -5.17 0.14 6.87
N HIS A 87 -4.29 -0.81 6.54
CA HIS A 87 -3.06 -1.02 7.30
C HIS A 87 -2.15 0.19 7.26
N ILE A 88 -1.96 0.81 6.09
CA ILE A 88 -1.18 2.06 5.95
C ILE A 88 -1.77 3.15 6.83
N ALA A 89 -3.09 3.37 6.77
CA ALA A 89 -3.77 4.37 7.58
C ALA A 89 -3.56 4.13 9.08
N THR A 90 -3.65 2.88 9.52
CA THR A 90 -3.38 2.47 10.91
C THR A 90 -1.96 2.82 11.36
N ILE A 91 -0.95 2.58 10.51
CA ILE A 91 0.44 2.92 10.82
C ILE A 91 0.66 4.45 10.89
N PHE A 92 -0.07 5.22 10.10
CA PHE A 92 -0.01 6.69 10.16
C PHE A 92 -0.91 7.30 11.25
N GLY A 93 -1.78 6.52 11.88
CA GLY A 93 -2.78 7.04 12.83
C GLY A 93 -3.86 7.87 12.13
N GLU A 94 -4.16 7.57 10.87
CA GLU A 94 -5.11 8.27 10.03
C GLU A 94 -6.38 7.42 9.83
N SER A 95 -7.49 8.07 9.45
CA SER A 95 -8.65 7.39 8.88
C SER A 95 -8.62 7.50 7.36
N ILE A 96 -9.04 6.44 6.68
CA ILE A 96 -9.20 6.40 5.22
C ILE A 96 -10.64 6.01 4.89
N HIS A 97 -11.26 6.73 3.97
CA HIS A 97 -12.58 6.41 3.45
C HIS A 97 -12.43 5.83 2.04
N ILE A 98 -12.95 4.63 1.82
CA ILE A 98 -12.85 3.90 0.56
C ILE A 98 -14.26 3.67 0.05
N ASN A 99 -14.55 4.20 -1.15
CA ASN A 99 -15.80 4.03 -1.89
C ASN A 99 -15.68 2.90 -2.91
#